data_AF-A0A934K9N6-F1
#
_entry.id   AF-A0A934K9N6-F1
#
_cell.length_a   1.000
_cell.length_b   1.000
_cell.length_c   1.000
_cell.angle_alpha   90.00
_cell.angle_beta   90.00
_cell.angle_gamma   90.00
#
_symmetry.space_group_name_H-M   'P 1'
#
loop_
_entity.id
_entity.type
_entity.pdbx_description
1 polymer ?
#
loop_
_entity_poly.entity_id
_entity_poly.type
_entity_poly.pdbx_seq_one_letter_code
_entity_poly.pdbx_strand_id
1 'polypeptide(L)'
;MFDQAIEAVLEVQRPRDIAEELRLLLRRRDQLALQASRLAGELDRIGFGEAMGSISTVDWIRHECQLGYQAAADLVCVGRDGLPGRIGGGCGAS
;
A
#
# COMPACT_ATOMS: atom_id res chain seq x y z
N MET A 1 45.94 5.36 -17.39
CA MET A 1 45.14 6.51 -16.92
C MET A 1 43.66 6.41 -17.32
N PHE A 2 43.32 5.85 -18.49
CA PHE A 2 41.91 5.67 -18.89
C PHE A 2 41.16 4.57 -18.10
N ASP A 3 41.82 3.46 -17.73
CA ASP A 3 41.19 2.39 -16.94
C ASP A 3 40.69 2.83 -15.56
N GLN A 4 41.46 3.69 -14.89
CA GLN A 4 41.15 4.15 -13.53
C GLN A 4 39.92 5.08 -13.48
N ALA A 5 39.65 5.80 -14.57
CA ALA A 5 38.48 6.66 -14.70
C ALA A 5 37.21 5.85 -15.02
N ILE A 6 37.34 4.77 -15.80
CA ILE A 6 36.22 3.87 -16.10
C ILE A 6 35.79 3.11 -14.84
N GLU A 7 36.75 2.63 -14.05
CA GLU A 7 36.47 1.90 -12.80
C GLU A 7 35.73 2.78 -11.78
N ALA A 8 36.18 4.03 -11.58
CA ALA A 8 35.51 4.98 -10.69
C ALA A 8 34.10 5.36 -11.15
N VAL A 9 33.85 5.43 -12.46
CA VAL A 9 32.51 5.67 -13.01
C VAL A 9 31.60 4.47 -12.77
N LEU A 10 32.11 3.24 -12.94
CA LEU A 10 31.35 2.02 -12.69
C LEU A 10 31.01 1.83 -11.20
N GLU A 11 31.91 2.21 -10.30
CA GLU A 11 31.69 2.18 -8.84
C GLU A 11 30.58 3.15 -8.39
N VAL A 12 30.41 4.28 -9.07
CA VAL A 12 29.32 5.25 -8.80
C VAL A 12 28.03 4.88 -9.53
N GLN A 13 28.13 4.22 -10.69
CA GLN A 13 26.98 3.85 -11.50
C GLN A 13 26.17 2.71 -10.84
N ARG A 14 26.83 1.72 -10.26
CA ARG A 14 26.15 0.57 -9.65
C ARG A 14 25.23 0.95 -8.46
N PRO A 15 25.66 1.77 -7.48
CA PRO A 15 24.76 2.29 -6.44
C PRO A 15 23.60 3.11 -7.00
N ARG A 16 23.83 3.88 -8.08
CA ARG A 16 22.79 4.68 -8.73
C ARG A 16 21.73 3.80 -9.39
N ASP A 17 22.14 2.75 -10.07
CA ASP A 17 21.22 1.79 -10.70
C ASP A 17 20.39 1.05 -9.65
N ILE A 18 21.01 0.60 -8.54
CA ILE A 18 20.30 -0.01 -7.40
C ILE A 18 19.28 0.96 -6.80
N ALA A 19 19.65 2.23 -6.62
CA ALA A 19 18.76 3.23 -6.07
C ALA A 19 17.55 3.51 -6.99
N GLU A 20 17.77 3.59 -8.30
CA GLU A 20 16.69 3.76 -9.28
C GLU A 20 15.77 2.53 -9.34
N GLU A 21 16.33 1.33 -9.31
CA GLU A 21 15.54 0.10 -9.26
C GLU A 21 14.67 0.03 -8.00
N LEU A 22 15.24 0.32 -6.82
CA LEU A 22 14.49 0.41 -5.58
C LEU A 22 13.37 1.45 -5.66
N ARG A 23 13.66 2.64 -6.22
CA ARG A 23 12.67 3.71 -6.40
C ARG A 23 11.50 3.27 -7.26
N LEU A 24 11.76 2.56 -8.36
CA LEU A 24 10.73 2.05 -9.26
C LEU A 24 9.88 0.97 -8.60
N LEU A 25 10.51 0.04 -7.87
CA LEU A 25 9.82 -1.00 -7.13
C LEU A 25 8.89 -0.43 -6.05
N LEU A 26 9.37 0.56 -5.28
CA LEU A 26 8.57 1.22 -4.25
C LEU A 26 7.38 1.97 -4.86
N ARG A 27 7.57 2.70 -5.96
CA ARG A 27 6.44 3.34 -6.68
C ARG A 27 5.42 2.32 -7.15
N ARG A 28 5.86 1.15 -7.64
CA ARG A 28 4.94 0.10 -8.08
C ARG A 28 4.20 -0.53 -6.91
N ARG A 29 4.89 -0.78 -5.80
CA ARG A 29 4.29 -1.24 -4.55
C ARG A 29 3.22 -0.26 -4.06
N ASP A 30 3.50 1.02 -4.06
CA ASP A 30 2.56 2.04 -3.58
C ASP A 30 1.32 2.14 -4.49
N GLN A 31 1.47 1.96 -5.80
CA GLN A 31 0.33 1.84 -6.72
C GLN A 31 -0.55 0.63 -6.39
N LEU A 32 0.06 -0.53 -6.12
CA LEU A 32 -0.67 -1.74 -5.74
C LEU A 32 -1.36 -1.57 -4.39
N ALA A 33 -0.71 -0.90 -3.43
CA ALA A 33 -1.29 -0.60 -2.12
C ALA A 33 -2.54 0.28 -2.26
N LEU A 34 -2.50 1.33 -3.10
CA LEU A 34 -3.67 2.18 -3.35
C LEU A 34 -4.82 1.41 -4.01
N GLN A 35 -4.51 0.49 -4.94
CA GLN A 35 -5.53 -0.39 -5.54
C GLN A 35 -6.16 -1.30 -4.48
N ALA A 36 -5.34 -1.89 -3.60
CA ALA A 36 -5.83 -2.71 -2.49
C ALA A 36 -6.71 -1.90 -1.53
N SER A 37 -6.28 -0.68 -1.16
CA SER A 37 -7.08 0.22 -0.32
C SER A 37 -8.44 0.48 -0.95
N ARG A 38 -8.50 0.82 -2.24
CA ARG A 38 -9.76 1.05 -2.94
C ARG A 38 -10.70 -0.14 -2.84
N LEU A 39 -10.20 -1.35 -3.12
CA LEU A 39 -11.00 -2.58 -3.02
C LEU A 39 -11.46 -2.83 -1.58
N ALA A 40 -10.59 -2.64 -0.59
CA ALA A 40 -10.94 -2.76 0.82
C ALA A 40 -12.06 -1.78 1.23
N GLY A 41 -11.99 -0.53 0.78
CA GLY A 41 -13.05 0.45 0.99
C GLY A 41 -14.36 0.10 0.29
N GLU A 42 -14.30 -0.48 -0.92
CA GLU A 42 -15.49 -0.97 -1.62
C GLU A 42 -16.15 -2.15 -0.89
N LEU A 43 -15.35 -3.08 -0.36
CA LEU A 43 -15.82 -4.21 0.47
C LEU A 43 -16.47 -3.72 1.77
N ASP A 44 -15.86 -2.75 2.45
CA ASP A 44 -16.40 -2.15 3.66
C ASP A 44 -17.74 -1.45 3.38
N ARG A 45 -17.83 -0.71 2.27
CA ARG A 45 -19.05 -0.03 1.86
C ARG A 45 -20.23 -1.00 1.65
N ILE A 46 -19.95 -2.23 1.21
CA ILE A 46 -20.99 -3.25 0.98
C ILE A 46 -21.19 -4.18 2.19
N GLY A 47 -20.47 -3.96 3.30
CA GLY A 47 -20.56 -4.81 4.50
C GLY A 47 -20.11 -6.25 4.26
N PHE A 48 -19.10 -6.45 3.41
CA PHE A 48 -18.70 -7.78 2.96
C PHE A 48 -18.17 -8.65 4.10
N GLY A 49 -17.36 -8.08 5.01
CA GLY A 49 -16.80 -8.83 6.13
C GLY A 49 -17.89 -9.48 6.99
N GLU A 50 -18.91 -8.69 7.33
CA GLU A 50 -20.08 -9.12 8.11
C GLU A 50 -20.90 -10.19 7.36
N ALA A 51 -21.09 -10.01 6.05
CA ALA A 51 -21.76 -11.00 5.20
C ALA A 51 -21.02 -12.35 5.15
N MET A 52 -19.68 -12.33 5.32
CA MET A 52 -18.84 -13.53 5.40
C MET A 52 -18.69 -14.07 6.82
N GLY A 53 -19.41 -13.53 7.81
CA GLY A 53 -19.38 -13.98 9.20
C GLY A 53 -18.21 -13.44 10.03
N SER A 54 -17.48 -12.45 9.53
CA SER A 54 -16.49 -11.70 10.31
C SER A 54 -17.14 -10.55 11.10
N ILE A 55 -16.47 -10.06 12.13
CA ILE A 55 -16.97 -8.95 12.95
C ILE A 55 -17.03 -7.64 12.15
N SER A 56 -16.08 -7.45 11.25
CA SER A 56 -16.00 -6.28 10.37
C SER A 56 -15.21 -6.64 9.11
N THR A 57 -15.26 -5.76 8.10
CA THR A 57 -14.38 -5.90 6.92
C THR A 57 -12.89 -5.79 7.30
N VAL A 58 -12.53 -4.99 8.31
CA VAL A 58 -11.15 -4.91 8.82
C VAL A 58 -10.70 -6.25 9.41
N ASP A 59 -11.55 -6.91 10.21
CA ASP A 59 -11.22 -8.21 10.80
C ASP A 59 -11.12 -9.31 9.74
N TRP A 60 -11.99 -9.28 8.73
CA TRP A 60 -11.91 -10.19 7.59
C TRP A 60 -10.58 -10.03 6.85
N ILE A 61 -10.18 -8.80 6.49
CA ILE A 61 -8.90 -8.53 5.81
C ILE A 61 -7.72 -8.96 6.69
N ARG A 62 -7.75 -8.65 7.98
CA ARG A 62 -6.71 -9.05 8.93
C ARG A 62 -6.49 -10.57 8.90
N HIS A 63 -7.56 -11.35 8.99
CA HIS A 63 -7.51 -12.80 9.02
C HIS A 63 -7.18 -13.40 7.64
N GLU A 64 -7.93 -13.06 6.60
CA GLU A 64 -7.81 -13.69 5.28
C GLU A 64 -6.57 -13.21 4.51
N CYS A 65 -6.14 -11.96 4.69
CA CYS A 65 -4.95 -11.42 4.05
C CYS A 65 -3.71 -11.44 4.95
N GLN A 66 -3.79 -12.03 6.16
CA GLN A 66 -2.68 -12.19 7.09
C GLN A 66 -1.96 -10.85 7.41
N LEU A 67 -2.75 -9.80 7.62
CA LEU A 67 -2.24 -8.46 7.93
C LEU A 67 -2.35 -8.16 9.42
N GLY A 68 -1.48 -7.26 9.90
CA GLY A 68 -1.66 -6.65 11.21
C GLY A 68 -2.93 -5.79 11.23
N TYR A 69 -3.56 -5.65 12.40
CA TYR A 69 -4.81 -4.89 12.55
C TYR A 69 -4.69 -3.47 11.98
N GLN A 70 -3.63 -2.74 12.32
CA GLN A 70 -3.42 -1.38 11.83
C GLN A 70 -3.32 -1.31 10.30
N ALA A 71 -2.58 -2.24 9.69
CA ALA A 71 -2.45 -2.28 8.23
C ALA A 71 -3.79 -2.57 7.53
N ALA A 72 -4.61 -3.47 8.09
CA ALA A 72 -5.95 -3.75 7.57
C ALA A 72 -6.88 -2.53 7.74
N ALA A 73 -6.82 -1.86 8.89
CA ALA A 73 -7.60 -0.65 9.16
C ALA A 73 -7.22 0.51 8.23
N ASP A 74 -5.92 0.73 8.00
CA ASP A 74 -5.41 1.78 7.12
C ASP A 74 -5.88 1.55 5.67
N LEU A 75 -5.86 0.31 5.18
CA LEU A 75 -6.38 -0.03 3.84
C LEU A 75 -7.85 0.38 3.70
N VAL A 76 -8.67 0.05 4.69
CA VAL A 76 -10.10 0.39 4.68
C VAL A 76 -10.32 1.89 4.81
N CYS A 77 -9.69 2.59 5.77
CA CYS A 77 -9.86 4.03 5.94
C CYS A 77 -9.43 4.80 4.67
N VAL A 78 -8.24 4.52 4.13
CA VAL A 78 -7.75 5.14 2.87
C VAL A 78 -8.69 4.83 1.70
N GLY A 79 -9.17 3.59 1.62
CA GLY A 79 -10.13 3.16 0.60
C GLY A 79 -11.43 3.94 0.63
N ARG A 80 -11.98 4.17 1.82
CA ARG A 80 -13.25 4.90 2.02
C ARG A 80 -13.13 6.36 1.63
N ASP A 81 -12.00 7.00 1.95
CA ASP A 81 -11.75 8.40 1.61
C ASP A 81 -11.58 8.62 0.10
N GLY A 82 -11.12 7.60 -0.63
CA GLY A 82 -10.97 7.63 -2.09
C GLY A 82 -12.25 7.40 -2.90
N LEU A 83 -13.38 7.07 -2.25
CA LEU A 83 -14.64 6.77 -2.95
C LEU A 83 -15.44 8.06 -3.26
N PRO A 84 -15.96 8.22 -4.49
CA PRO A 84 -16.72 9.40 -4.86
C PRO A 84 -18.02 9.50 -4.05
N GLY A 85 -18.22 10.64 -3.37
CA GLY A 85 -19.46 10.96 -2.66
C GLY A 85 -19.38 11.07 -1.12
N ARG A 86 -18.19 10.97 -0.51
CA ARG A 86 -18.00 11.24 0.93
C ARG A 86 -17.11 12.45 1.16
N ILE A 87 -17.67 13.47 1.82
CA ILE A 87 -16.89 14.57 2.42
C ILE A 87 -16.37 14.02 3.75
N GLY A 88 -15.05 14.08 3.94
CA GLY A 88 -14.28 13.34 4.95
C GLY A 88 -14.91 13.30 6.35
N GLY A 89 -15.08 12.08 6.85
CA GLY A 89 -15.33 11.80 8.27
C GLY A 89 -14.14 11.01 8.78
N GLY A 90 -13.17 11.71 9.38
CA GLY A 90 -11.88 11.15 9.79
C GLY A 90 -12.03 9.91 10.67
N CYS A 91 -11.25 8.87 10.38
CA CYS A 91 -10.98 7.76 11.29
C CYS A 91 -10.30 8.35 12.54
N GLY A 92 -11.10 8.68 13.56
CA GLY A 92 -10.61 9.11 14.87
C GLY A 92 -9.92 7.95 15.58
N ALA A 93 -8.66 8.18 15.95
CA ALA A 93 -7.92 7.31 16.86
C ALA A 93 -8.67 7.18 18.19
N SER A 94 -8.81 5.96 18.67
CA SER A 94 -9.13 5.63 20.06
C SER A 94 -8.23 4.49 20.50
#